data_AF-A0A2N7Y7J7-F1
#
_entry.id   AF-A0A2N7Y7J7-F1
#
_cell.length_a   1.000
_cell.length_b   1.000
_cell.length_c   1.000
_cell.angle_alpha   90.00
_cell.angle_beta   90.00
_cell.angle_gamma   90.00
#
_symmetry.space_group_name_H-M   'P 1'
#
loop_
_entity.id
_entity.type
_entity.pdbx_description
1 polymer ?
#
loop_
_entity_poly.entity_id
_entity_poly.type
_entity_poly.pdbx_seq_one_letter_code
_entity_poly.pdbx_strand_id
1 'polypeptide(L)'
;MSTKLFRVEDEALQDARVRAQSGDAFVLVLAPGKFRFFSTKEVLGFLSWTAVLGAGQERIDLDYGHDVPNGLHEFEARGRRVTYRAPDGKDYFGPTEGKIFLEVERPPTGTAFTHKGNFLNVRFESDGNTVVLNGGYKLSSS
;
A
#
# COMPACT_ATOMS: atom_id res chain seq x y z
N MET A 1 6.64 -4.68 -24.01
CA MET A 1 5.82 -5.18 -22.89
C MET A 1 5.00 -4.02 -22.37
N SER A 2 3.69 -4.19 -22.22
CA SER A 2 2.79 -3.14 -21.71
C SER A 2 3.18 -2.79 -20.28
N THR A 3 3.68 -1.57 -20.07
CA THR A 3 3.89 -0.91 -18.77
C THR A 3 2.54 -0.57 -18.15
N LYS A 4 1.69 -1.57 -17.92
CA LYS A 4 0.41 -1.33 -17.26
C LYS A 4 0.73 -0.91 -15.83
N LEU A 5 0.55 0.38 -15.56
CA LEU A 5 0.70 1.00 -14.25
C LEU A 5 -0.25 0.29 -13.28
N PHE A 6 0.28 -0.30 -12.22
CA PHE A 6 -0.55 -1.03 -11.27
C PHE A 6 -1.44 -0.06 -10.49
N ARG A 7 -2.74 -0.30 -10.50
CA ARG A 7 -3.72 0.39 -9.68
C ARG A 7 -4.79 -0.62 -9.32
N VAL A 8 -5.20 -0.67 -8.06
CA VAL A 8 -6.36 -1.50 -7.71
C VAL A 8 -7.60 -0.81 -8.25
N GLU A 9 -8.36 -1.52 -9.09
CA GLU A 9 -9.55 -1.03 -9.76
C GLU A 9 -10.67 -0.76 -8.74
N ASP A 10 -11.58 0.18 -9.07
CA ASP A 10 -12.60 0.65 -8.13
C ASP A 10 -13.57 -0.46 -7.72
N GLU A 11 -13.88 -1.39 -8.62
CA GLU A 11 -14.70 -2.58 -8.34
C GLU A 11 -14.07 -3.44 -7.24
N ALA A 12 -12.77 -3.71 -7.34
CA ALA A 12 -12.03 -4.47 -6.33
C ALA A 12 -11.95 -3.72 -4.98
N LEU A 13 -11.89 -2.38 -5.01
CA LEU A 13 -11.97 -1.58 -3.79
C LEU A 13 -13.35 -1.66 -3.13
N GLN A 14 -14.44 -1.64 -3.91
CA GLN A 14 -15.79 -1.78 -3.36
C GLN A 14 -15.99 -3.16 -2.74
N ASP A 15 -15.54 -4.21 -3.42
CA ASP A 15 -15.60 -5.58 -2.89
C ASP A 15 -14.80 -5.72 -1.58
N ALA A 16 -13.59 -5.16 -1.53
CA ALA A 16 -12.77 -5.16 -0.32
C ALA A 16 -13.42 -4.35 0.81
N ARG A 17 -14.09 -3.24 0.49
CA ARG A 17 -14.79 -2.38 1.45
C ARG A 17 -15.95 -3.10 2.13
N VAL A 18 -16.66 -3.97 1.41
CA VAL A 18 -17.73 -4.79 1.99
C VAL A 18 -17.19 -5.81 2.99
N ARG A 19 -15.95 -6.28 2.82
CA ARG A 19 -15.31 -7.30 3.69
C ARG A 19 -14.46 -6.70 4.81
N ALA A 20 -14.09 -5.43 4.68
CA ALA A 20 -13.23 -4.74 5.64
C ALA A 20 -13.92 -4.59 7.00
N GLN A 21 -13.27 -5.09 8.04
CA GLN A 21 -13.72 -4.91 9.43
C GLN A 21 -13.05 -3.71 10.09
N SER A 22 -11.77 -3.49 9.79
CA SER A 22 -11.01 -2.35 10.28
C SER A 22 -9.86 -2.03 9.33
N GLY A 23 -9.50 -0.75 9.30
CA GLY A 23 -8.35 -0.24 8.58
C GLY A 23 -7.75 0.91 9.37
N ASP A 24 -6.42 0.97 9.39
CA ASP A 24 -5.67 2.01 10.09
C ASP A 24 -4.33 2.19 9.39
N ALA A 25 -3.96 3.41 9.04
CA ALA A 25 -2.63 3.71 8.51
C ALA A 25 -2.10 5.04 9.03
N PHE A 26 -0.77 5.10 9.16
CA PHE A 26 -0.01 6.28 9.54
C PHE A 26 1.24 6.32 8.66
N VAL A 27 1.31 7.30 7.76
CA VAL A 27 2.37 7.38 6.76
C VAL A 27 2.96 8.78 6.72
N LEU A 28 4.28 8.83 6.85
CA LEU A 28 5.12 10.00 6.59
C LEU A 28 5.56 9.97 5.13
N VAL A 29 5.24 11.04 4.42
CA VAL A 29 5.66 11.32 3.04
C VAL A 29 6.71 12.43 3.07
N LEU A 30 7.90 12.14 2.55
CA LEU A 30 9.00 13.09 2.43
C LEU A 30 9.20 13.46 0.97
N ALA A 31 9.35 14.75 0.68
CA ALA A 31 9.69 15.30 -0.61
C ALA A 31 10.71 16.45 -0.43
N PRO A 32 11.40 16.90 -1.48
CA PRO A 32 12.34 18.02 -1.38
C PRO A 32 11.71 19.25 -0.72
N GLY A 33 12.25 19.64 0.44
CA GLY A 33 11.80 20.81 1.21
C GLY A 33 10.39 20.69 1.82
N LYS A 34 9.75 19.51 1.76
CA LYS A 34 8.39 19.29 2.25
C LYS A 34 8.27 17.93 2.93
N PHE A 35 7.62 17.89 4.08
CA PHE A 35 7.19 16.65 4.69
C PHE A 35 5.70 16.74 4.98
N ARG A 36 5.02 15.60 4.92
CA ARG A 36 3.63 15.51 5.29
C ARG A 36 3.36 14.17 5.94
N PHE A 37 2.62 14.21 7.03
CA PHE A 37 2.06 13.03 7.65
C PHE A 37 0.59 12.92 7.27
N PHE A 38 0.13 11.72 6.94
CA PHE A 38 -1.29 11.43 6.82
C PHE A 38 -1.65 10.15 7.54
N SER A 39 -2.89 10.13 8.02
CA SER A 39 -3.50 8.96 8.65
C SER A 39 -4.86 8.72 8.04
N THR A 40 -5.27 7.46 7.98
CA THR A 40 -6.58 7.07 7.45
C THR A 40 -7.12 5.83 8.15
N LYS A 41 -8.45 5.68 8.12
CA LYS A 41 -9.15 4.46 8.50
C LYS A 41 -9.54 3.60 7.29
N GLU A 42 -9.38 4.13 6.08
CA GLU A 42 -9.69 3.43 4.83
C GLU A 42 -8.47 2.66 4.34
N VAL A 43 -8.20 1.52 4.98
CA VAL A 43 -7.22 0.53 4.50
C VAL A 43 -7.97 -0.72 4.07
N LEU A 44 -7.83 -1.07 2.79
CA LEU A 44 -8.59 -2.12 2.13
C LEU A 44 -7.63 -3.12 1.49
N GLY A 45 -8.05 -4.37 1.32
CA GLY A 45 -7.19 -5.34 0.69
C GLY A 45 -7.81 -6.73 0.53
N PHE A 46 -7.01 -7.58 -0.12
CA PHE A 46 -7.13 -9.04 -0.11
C PHE A 46 -5.75 -9.62 0.24
N LEU A 47 -5.61 -10.94 0.33
CA LEU A 47 -4.33 -11.59 0.58
C LEU A 47 -3.23 -11.26 -0.44
N SER A 48 -3.60 -10.83 -1.64
CA SER A 48 -2.69 -10.50 -2.74
C SER A 48 -2.39 -9.01 -2.89
N TRP A 49 -3.11 -8.12 -2.23
CA TRP A 49 -2.87 -6.68 -2.35
C TRP A 49 -3.41 -5.85 -1.18
N THR A 50 -2.93 -4.62 -1.05
CA THR A 50 -3.47 -3.64 -0.09
C THR A 50 -3.51 -2.24 -0.70
N ALA A 51 -4.57 -1.50 -0.38
CA ALA A 51 -4.75 -0.10 -0.72
C ALA A 51 -4.94 0.73 0.57
N VAL A 52 -4.17 1.81 0.71
CA VAL A 52 -4.29 2.81 1.77
C VAL A 52 -4.87 4.08 1.15
N LEU A 53 -6.09 4.44 1.50
CA LEU A 53 -6.81 5.56 0.91
C LEU A 53 -6.76 6.78 1.85
N GLY A 54 -5.97 7.79 1.49
CA GLY A 54 -5.85 9.04 2.23
C GLY A 54 -6.95 10.05 1.86
N ALA A 55 -6.78 11.29 2.33
CA ALA A 55 -7.73 12.35 2.02
C ALA A 55 -7.63 12.81 0.55
N GLY A 56 -8.77 13.19 -0.04
CA GLY A 56 -8.82 13.64 -1.44
C GLY A 56 -8.48 12.50 -2.40
N GLN A 57 -7.44 12.69 -3.21
CA GLN A 57 -6.96 11.67 -4.15
C GLN A 57 -5.76 10.88 -3.62
N GLU A 58 -5.30 11.16 -2.41
CA GLU A 58 -4.11 10.53 -1.87
C GLU A 58 -4.31 9.02 -1.69
N ARG A 59 -3.35 8.22 -2.17
CA ARG A 59 -3.49 6.76 -2.12
C ARG A 59 -2.17 6.04 -2.25
N ILE A 60 -2.01 4.91 -1.56
CA ILE A 60 -0.93 3.94 -1.80
C ILE A 60 -1.56 2.63 -2.21
N ASP A 61 -1.07 2.00 -3.28
CA ASP A 61 -1.44 0.64 -3.66
C ASP A 61 -0.23 -0.27 -3.68
N LEU A 62 -0.42 -1.50 -3.23
CA LEU A 62 0.61 -2.51 -3.13
C LEU A 62 0.08 -3.85 -3.60
N ASP A 63 0.69 -4.40 -4.65
CA ASP A 63 0.45 -5.77 -5.14
C ASP A 63 1.60 -6.68 -4.68
N TYR A 64 1.26 -7.76 -3.99
CA TYR A 64 2.23 -8.79 -3.57
C TYR A 64 2.55 -9.77 -4.71
N GLY A 65 1.73 -9.78 -5.77
CA GLY A 65 1.84 -10.64 -6.95
C GLY A 65 1.28 -12.06 -6.75
N HIS A 66 0.90 -12.41 -5.52
CA HIS A 66 0.32 -13.69 -5.12
C HIS A 66 -0.37 -13.52 -3.77
N ASP A 67 -1.26 -14.45 -3.42
CA ASP A 67 -1.82 -14.49 -2.07
C ASP A 67 -0.72 -14.83 -1.06
N VAL A 68 -0.46 -13.92 -0.13
CA VAL A 68 0.62 -14.05 0.83
C VAL A 68 0.23 -15.06 1.93
N PRO A 69 1.08 -16.06 2.23
CA PRO A 69 0.78 -17.03 3.29
C PRO A 69 0.91 -16.41 4.69
N ASN A 70 0.37 -17.11 5.70
CA ASN A 70 0.47 -16.69 7.09
C ASN A 70 1.95 -16.53 7.52
N GLY A 71 2.28 -15.48 8.26
CA GLY A 71 3.62 -15.21 8.79
C GLY A 71 4.17 -13.82 8.42
N LEU A 72 5.46 -13.63 8.69
CA LEU A 72 6.19 -12.40 8.40
C LEU A 72 6.93 -12.50 7.06
N HIS A 73 6.80 -11.47 6.24
CA HIS A 73 7.37 -11.37 4.90
C HIS A 73 8.13 -10.06 4.75
N GLU A 74 9.24 -10.11 4.03
CA GLU A 74 10.02 -8.95 3.64
C GLU A 74 10.09 -8.88 2.11
N PHE A 75 9.81 -7.69 1.58
CA PHE A 75 9.94 -7.39 0.16
C PHE A 75 10.87 -6.20 -0.03
N GLU A 76 11.84 -6.34 -0.93
CA GLU A 76 12.47 -5.18 -1.55
C GLU A 76 11.40 -4.43 -2.34
N ALA A 77 11.24 -3.12 -2.09
CA ALA A 77 10.24 -2.32 -2.79
C ALA A 77 10.61 -2.17 -4.27
N ARG A 78 11.91 -2.10 -4.58
CA ARG A 78 12.41 -1.98 -5.95
C ARG A 78 11.89 -3.11 -6.83
N GLY A 79 11.29 -2.75 -7.97
CA GLY A 79 10.74 -3.70 -8.92
C GLY A 79 9.41 -4.34 -8.50
N ARG A 80 8.83 -3.92 -7.36
CA ARG A 80 7.47 -4.28 -6.97
C ARG A 80 6.46 -3.31 -7.55
N ARG A 81 5.22 -3.79 -7.62
CA ARG A 81 4.05 -3.03 -8.03
C ARG A 81 3.51 -2.26 -6.83
N VAL A 82 4.27 -1.24 -6.45
CA VAL A 82 3.86 -0.23 -5.45
C VAL A 82 3.60 1.07 -6.18
N THR A 83 2.51 1.74 -5.84
CA THR A 83 2.18 3.05 -6.39
C THR A 83 1.74 4.00 -5.30
N TYR A 84 2.00 5.28 -5.53
CA TYR A 84 1.58 6.35 -4.65
C TYR A 84 0.97 7.47 -5.49
N ARG A 85 -0.23 7.91 -5.12
CA ARG A 85 -0.87 9.11 -5.63
C ARG A 85 -0.79 10.19 -4.57
N ALA A 86 -0.22 11.33 -4.92
CA ALA A 86 -0.20 12.50 -4.05
C ALA A 86 -1.59 13.17 -3.98
N PRO A 87 -1.84 14.03 -2.97
CA PRO A 87 -3.14 14.70 -2.81
C PRO A 87 -3.58 15.56 -4.01
N ASP A 88 -2.62 16.05 -4.79
CA ASP A 88 -2.84 16.82 -6.03
C ASP A 88 -3.18 15.93 -7.25
N GLY A 89 -3.23 14.60 -7.07
CA GLY A 89 -3.50 13.63 -8.12
C GLY A 89 -2.25 13.17 -8.88
N LYS A 90 -1.05 13.68 -8.59
CA LYS A 90 0.18 13.22 -9.24
C LYS A 90 0.50 11.79 -8.82
N ASP A 91 0.72 10.93 -9.81
CA ASP A 91 1.07 9.54 -9.57
C ASP A 91 2.59 9.29 -9.61
N TYR A 92 3.02 8.39 -8.73
CA TYR A 92 4.36 7.86 -8.60
C TYR A 92 4.28 6.33 -8.68
N PHE A 93 5.08 5.76 -9.58
CA PHE A 93 5.03 4.34 -9.90
C PHE A 93 6.42 3.71 -9.77
N GLY A 94 6.47 2.46 -9.33
CA GLY A 94 7.69 1.67 -9.38
C GLY A 94 8.79 2.26 -8.51
N PRO A 95 8.75 2.04 -7.19
CA PRO A 95 9.75 2.61 -6.30
C PRO A 95 11.16 2.13 -6.70
N THR A 96 12.14 3.01 -6.50
CA THR A 96 13.54 2.78 -6.87
C THR A 96 14.33 2.09 -5.77
N GLU A 97 13.91 2.23 -4.51
CA GLU A 97 14.50 1.61 -3.33
C GLU A 97 13.50 1.52 -2.16
N GLY A 98 13.94 0.89 -1.07
CA GLY A 98 13.20 0.75 0.18
C GLY A 98 12.74 -0.68 0.44
N LYS A 99 12.15 -0.88 1.62
CA LYS A 99 11.68 -2.18 2.09
C LYS A 99 10.22 -2.12 2.51
N ILE A 100 9.54 -3.25 2.35
CA ILE A 100 8.19 -3.45 2.81
C ILE A 100 8.18 -4.69 3.69
N PHE A 101 7.73 -4.55 4.93
CA PHE A 101 7.47 -5.67 5.82
C PHE A 101 5.98 -5.91 5.88
N LEU A 102 5.56 -7.16 5.77
CA LEU A 102 4.16 -7.56 5.86
C LEU A 102 4.04 -8.74 6.81
N GLU A 103 3.31 -8.56 7.90
CA GLU A 103 2.81 -9.67 8.72
C GLU A 103 1.38 -10.00 8.28
N VAL A 104 1.16 -11.27 7.92
CA VAL A 104 -0.15 -11.81 7.59
C VAL A 104 -0.57 -12.78 8.68
N GLU A 105 -1.70 -12.50 9.32
CA GLU A 105 -2.37 -13.42 10.23
C GLU A 105 -3.65 -13.93 9.57
N ARG A 106 -3.83 -15.25 9.48
CA ARG A 106 -5.06 -15.86 8.98
C ARG A 106 -5.37 -17.18 9.67
N PRO A 107 -6.66 -17.54 9.83
CA PRO A 107 -7.04 -18.85 10.30
C PRO A 107 -6.63 -19.95 9.29
N PRO A 108 -6.52 -21.22 9.74
CA PRO A 108 -6.20 -22.35 8.86
C PRO A 108 -7.20 -22.56 7.73
N THR A 109 -8.45 -22.11 7.93
CA THR A 109 -9.55 -22.22 6.97
C THR A 109 -10.32 -20.90 6.88
N GLY A 110 -10.89 -20.60 5.72
CA GLY A 110 -11.66 -19.38 5.48
C GLY A 110 -10.88 -18.28 4.78
N THR A 111 -11.54 -17.14 4.60
CA THR A 111 -11.04 -15.98 3.85
C THR A 111 -10.64 -14.80 4.71
N ALA A 112 -10.91 -14.86 6.02
CA ALA A 112 -10.54 -13.81 6.95
C ALA A 112 -9.01 -13.68 7.04
N PHE A 113 -8.53 -12.46 7.22
CA PHE A 113 -7.11 -12.19 7.40
C PHE A 113 -6.87 -10.83 8.06
N THR A 114 -5.68 -10.66 8.62
CA THR A 114 -5.14 -9.38 9.07
C THR A 114 -3.81 -9.15 8.38
N HIS A 115 -3.63 -7.97 7.79
CA HIS A 115 -2.34 -7.49 7.33
C HIS A 115 -1.82 -6.43 8.31
N LYS A 116 -0.54 -6.50 8.65
CA LYS A 116 0.21 -5.39 9.26
C LYS A 116 1.41 -5.10 8.38
N GLY A 117 1.35 -4.00 7.64
CA GLY A 117 2.40 -3.60 6.71
C GLY A 117 3.20 -2.42 7.22
N ASN A 118 4.50 -2.38 6.89
CA ASN A 118 5.38 -1.24 7.15
C ASN A 118 6.18 -0.88 5.90
N PHE A 119 6.19 0.40 5.57
CA PHE A 119 7.05 1.00 4.54
C PHE A 119 8.30 1.56 5.23
N LEU A 120 9.47 1.15 4.77
CA LEU A 120 10.76 1.67 5.22
C LEU A 120 11.52 2.25 4.04
N ASN A 121 11.61 3.57 4.00
CA ASN A 121 12.28 4.34 2.95
C ASN A 121 11.87 3.94 1.52
N VAL A 122 10.58 3.69 1.30
CA VAL A 122 10.08 3.36 -0.04
C VAL A 122 10.11 4.61 -0.91
N ARG A 123 11.11 4.69 -1.78
CA ARG A 123 11.39 5.89 -2.59
C ARG A 123 10.84 5.76 -3.99
N PHE A 124 10.25 6.83 -4.49
CA PHE A 124 9.81 7.01 -5.86
C PHE A 124 10.55 8.17 -6.49
N GLU A 125 10.82 8.07 -7.79
CA GLU A 125 11.41 9.13 -8.60
C GLU A 125 10.56 9.33 -9.86
N SER A 126 10.05 10.56 -10.09
CA SER A 126 9.27 10.90 -11.28
C SER A 126 9.50 12.35 -11.66
N ASP A 127 9.91 12.60 -12.91
CA ASP A 127 10.11 13.94 -13.49
C ASP A 127 11.01 14.83 -12.61
N GLY A 128 12.14 14.28 -12.14
CA GLY A 128 13.08 14.98 -11.27
C GLY A 128 12.58 15.25 -9.84
N ASN A 129 11.40 14.74 -9.47
CA ASN A 129 10.88 14.80 -8.11
C ASN A 129 11.10 13.46 -7.40
N THR A 130 11.46 13.53 -6.13
CA THR A 130 11.61 12.37 -5.26
C THR A 130 10.53 12.40 -4.18
N VAL A 131 9.93 11.24 -3.91
CA VAL A 131 9.04 11.04 -2.77
C VAL A 131 9.49 9.81 -2.00
N VAL A 132 9.52 9.88 -0.68
CA VAL A 132 9.84 8.73 0.19
C VAL A 132 8.69 8.49 1.16
N LEU A 133 8.21 7.25 1.21
CA LEU A 133 7.20 6.79 2.16
C LEU A 133 7.86 6.05 3.32
N ASN A 134 7.43 6.40 4.53
CA ASN A 134 7.74 5.70 5.77
C ASN A 134 6.48 5.56 6.61
N GLY A 135 6.32 4.47 7.33
CA GLY A 135 5.20 4.27 8.25
C GLY A 135 4.57 2.91 8.09
N GLY A 136 3.30 2.77 8.45
CA GLY A 136 2.66 1.47 8.42
C GLY A 136 1.14 1.53 8.40
N TYR A 137 0.57 0.35 8.20
CA TYR A 137 -0.86 0.15 8.19
C TYR A 137 -1.23 -1.19 8.83
N LYS A 138 -2.48 -1.28 9.26
CA LYS A 138 -3.15 -2.51 9.65
C LYS A 138 -4.49 -2.56 8.95
N LEU A 139 -4.87 -3.74 8.48
CA LEU A 139 -6.23 -4.00 8.01
C LEU A 139 -6.68 -5.38 8.47
N SER A 140 -7.96 -5.52 8.77
CA SER A 140 -8.58 -6.83 9.06
C SER A 140 -9.84 -7.01 8.22
N SER A 141 -10.03 -8.22 7.71
CA SER A 141 -11.10 -8.58 6.78
C SER A 141 -11.78 -9.89 7.24
N SER A 142 -13.09 -10.01 6.99
CA SER A 142 -13.88 -11.24 7.20
C SER A 142 -14.10 -12.04 5.92
#